data_AF-A0A8J0SB80-F1
#
_entry.id   AF-A0A8J0SB80-F1
#
_cell.length_a   1.000
_cell.length_b   1.000
_cell.length_c   1.000
_cell.angle_alpha   90.00
_cell.angle_beta   90.00
_cell.angle_gamma   90.00
#
_symmetry.space_group_name_H-M   'P 1'
#
loop_
_entity.id
_entity.type
_entity.pdbx_description
1 polymer ?
#
loop_
_entity_poly.entity_id
_entity_poly.type
_entity_poly.pdbx_seq_one_letter_code
_entity_poly.pdbx_strand_id
1 'polypeptide(L)'
;MSDTEEVEQVEEEKPKPKLTAPKIPEGEKVDFDDIQKKRQNKDLIELQSLIDTHFEARKKEEEELIALKERIEKRRAERSDQQRIRAEKDKERQNRLAEEKARREEQDAIRRAEDDMKKKKALSSMGATYSSYLAKADQKRGKKQTAREQKKKILADRRKPLNVDHMNDDKLREKAKEMWDWLYQLESEKFEMGEKLKKQKYEITTLHRRVEELSKFSKKAAGGKGKVGGRWK
;
A
#
# COMPACT_ATOMS: atom_id res chain seq x y z
N MET A 1 24.56 41.41 -46.85
CA MET A 1 24.97 42.82 -47.04
C MET A 1 25.60 43.25 -45.74
N SER A 2 26.88 43.66 -45.81
CA SER A 2 27.69 44.42 -44.82
C SER A 2 27.82 43.85 -43.40
N ASP A 3 28.98 43.76 -42.76
CA ASP A 3 30.30 44.30 -43.09
C ASP A 3 31.38 43.57 -42.29
N THR A 4 32.58 43.62 -42.85
CA THR A 4 33.82 42.94 -42.46
C THR A 4 34.63 43.86 -41.54
N GLU A 5 35.15 43.36 -40.43
CA GLU A 5 36.34 43.96 -39.79
C GLU A 5 37.31 42.85 -39.38
N GLU A 6 38.29 42.63 -40.27
CA GLU A 6 39.46 41.80 -40.08
C GLU A 6 40.56 42.70 -39.48
N VAL A 7 41.04 42.37 -38.29
CA VAL A 7 42.12 43.11 -37.62
C VAL A 7 43.46 42.49 -38.01
N GLU A 8 44.20 43.22 -38.85
CA GLU A 8 45.58 42.95 -39.23
C GLU A 8 46.51 43.25 -38.04
N GLN A 9 47.29 42.27 -37.57
CA GLN A 9 48.43 42.49 -36.68
C GLN A 9 49.70 41.89 -37.27
N VAL A 10 50.70 42.76 -37.34
CA VAL A 10 51.98 42.63 -38.03
C VAL A 10 52.97 41.78 -37.23
N GLU A 11 53.60 40.85 -37.97
CA GLU A 11 54.94 40.25 -37.88
C GLU A 11 55.84 40.52 -36.64
N GLU A 12 56.28 39.43 -35.99
CA GLU A 12 57.57 39.39 -35.29
C GLU A 12 58.25 38.03 -35.56
N GLU A 13 59.06 37.96 -36.63
CA GLU A 13 59.84 36.77 -36.98
C GLU A 13 61.07 36.64 -36.04
N LYS A 14 60.99 35.76 -35.05
CA LYS A 14 62.14 35.39 -34.20
C LYS A 14 63.15 34.53 -34.97
N PRO A 15 64.47 34.73 -34.78
CA PRO A 15 65.51 34.14 -35.62
C PRO A 15 65.62 32.61 -35.45
N LYS A 16 65.54 31.88 -36.57
CA LYS A 16 65.73 30.42 -36.63
C LYS A 16 67.19 30.06 -36.30
N PRO A 17 67.47 29.23 -35.28
CA PRO A 17 68.82 28.80 -34.97
C PRO A 17 69.35 27.85 -36.06
N LYS A 18 70.54 28.15 -36.60
CA LYS A 18 71.24 27.28 -37.55
C LYS A 18 71.74 26.03 -36.83
N LEU A 19 71.11 24.89 -37.09
CA LEU A 19 71.60 23.57 -36.66
C LEU A 19 72.80 23.19 -37.54
N THR A 20 74.00 23.36 -37.02
CA THR A 20 75.21 22.79 -37.61
C THR A 20 75.22 21.28 -37.39
N ALA A 21 75.26 20.52 -38.49
CA ALA A 21 75.31 19.07 -38.48
C ALA A 21 76.55 18.55 -37.71
N PRO A 22 76.38 17.63 -36.74
CA PRO A 22 77.50 16.99 -36.06
C PRO A 22 78.35 16.19 -37.05
N LYS A 23 79.67 16.40 -36.99
CA LYS A 23 80.67 15.72 -37.82
C LYS A 23 80.77 14.26 -37.37
N ILE A 24 80.38 13.33 -38.24
CA ILE A 24 80.44 11.89 -38.01
C ILE A 24 81.91 11.44 -38.20
N PRO A 25 82.56 10.77 -37.21
CA PRO A 25 83.80 10.06 -37.44
C PRO A 25 83.53 8.82 -38.30
N GLU A 26 84.29 8.70 -39.37
CA GLU A 26 84.27 7.63 -40.34
C GLU A 26 84.69 6.29 -39.70
N GLY A 27 83.91 5.23 -39.94
CA GLY A 27 84.40 3.85 -39.80
C GLY A 27 83.80 2.99 -38.68
N GLU A 28 82.48 2.79 -38.69
CA GLU A 28 81.90 1.56 -38.12
C GLU A 28 80.90 1.03 -39.15
N LYS A 29 81.13 -0.18 -39.66
CA LYS A 29 80.20 -0.83 -40.59
C LYS A 29 78.84 -0.91 -39.90
N VAL A 30 77.90 -0.09 -40.37
CA VAL A 30 76.53 -0.07 -39.88
C VAL A 30 75.92 -1.43 -40.19
N ASP A 31 75.79 -2.28 -39.18
CA ASP A 31 75.26 -3.62 -39.32
C ASP A 31 73.73 -3.53 -39.44
N PHE A 32 73.20 -3.73 -40.65
CA PHE A 32 71.78 -3.60 -40.93
C PHE A 32 70.92 -4.59 -40.13
N ASP A 33 71.48 -5.75 -39.78
CA ASP A 33 70.84 -6.72 -38.91
C ASP A 33 70.71 -6.20 -37.46
N ASP A 34 71.69 -5.44 -36.98
CA ASP A 34 71.66 -4.82 -35.65
C ASP A 34 70.61 -3.68 -35.59
N ILE A 35 70.47 -2.91 -36.66
CA ILE A 35 69.39 -1.90 -36.78
C ILE A 35 68.02 -2.57 -36.73
N GLN A 36 67.83 -3.67 -37.47
CA GLN A 36 66.55 -4.36 -37.52
C GLN A 36 66.21 -5.02 -36.17
N LYS A 37 67.19 -5.63 -35.49
CA LYS A 37 67.01 -6.15 -34.12
C LYS A 37 66.72 -5.05 -33.11
N LYS A 38 67.42 -3.91 -33.18
CA LYS A 38 67.14 -2.74 -32.32
C LYS A 38 65.75 -2.18 -32.54
N ARG A 39 65.27 -2.13 -33.79
CA ARG A 39 63.88 -1.75 -34.10
C ARG A 39 62.89 -2.75 -33.52
N GLN A 40 63.07 -4.05 -33.76
CA GLN A 40 62.18 -5.08 -33.21
C GLN A 40 62.13 -5.05 -31.68
N ASN A 41 63.28 -4.90 -31.01
CA ASN A 41 63.33 -4.77 -29.56
C ASN A 41 62.62 -3.50 -29.06
N LYS A 42 62.78 -2.37 -29.77
CA LYS A 42 62.08 -1.13 -29.45
C LYS A 42 60.57 -1.31 -29.60
N ASP A 43 60.11 -1.88 -30.71
CA ASP A 43 58.69 -2.10 -30.99
C ASP A 43 58.08 -3.07 -29.97
N LEU A 44 58.82 -4.11 -29.55
CA LEU A 44 58.41 -5.03 -28.49
C LEU A 44 58.28 -4.32 -27.13
N ILE A 45 59.23 -3.44 -26.78
CA ILE A 45 59.18 -2.67 -25.53
C ILE A 45 58.03 -1.66 -25.55
N GLU A 46 57.83 -0.95 -26.67
CA GLU A 46 56.71 -0.02 -26.84
C GLU A 46 55.37 -0.75 -26.77
N LEU A 47 55.26 -1.92 -27.40
CA LEU A 47 54.06 -2.76 -27.32
C LEU A 47 53.78 -3.22 -25.90
N GLN A 48 54.80 -3.69 -25.17
CA GLN A 48 54.66 -4.09 -23.77
C GLN A 48 54.23 -2.90 -22.90
N SER A 49 54.85 -1.73 -23.08
CA SER A 49 54.48 -0.51 -22.37
C SER A 49 53.03 -0.08 -22.65
N LEU A 50 52.57 -0.21 -23.89
CA LEU A 50 51.20 0.14 -24.29
C LEU A 50 50.19 -0.83 -23.66
N ILE A 51 50.51 -2.12 -23.66
CA ILE A 51 49.73 -3.18 -23.01
C ILE A 51 49.59 -2.86 -21.51
N ASP A 52 50.70 -2.65 -20.81
CA ASP A 52 50.70 -2.39 -19.37
C ASP A 52 49.94 -1.10 -19.02
N THR A 53 50.12 -0.04 -19.83
CA THR A 53 49.39 1.22 -19.65
C THR A 53 47.88 1.03 -19.80
N HIS A 54 47.44 0.26 -20.80
CA HIS A 54 46.02 -0.01 -21.03
C HIS A 54 45.41 -0.83 -19.89
N PHE A 55 46.09 -1.88 -19.43
CA PHE A 55 45.60 -2.71 -18.32
C PHE A 55 45.56 -1.94 -17.00
N GLU A 56 46.60 -1.16 -16.69
CA GLU A 56 46.62 -0.34 -15.46
C GLU A 56 45.58 0.77 -15.49
N ALA A 57 45.36 1.43 -16.65
CA ALA A 57 44.31 2.43 -16.79
C ALA A 57 42.93 1.81 -16.58
N ARG A 58 42.65 0.68 -17.22
CA ARG A 58 41.36 -0.02 -17.09
C ARG A 58 41.13 -0.53 -15.67
N LYS A 59 42.16 -1.09 -15.03
CA LYS A 59 42.08 -1.58 -13.65
C LYS A 59 41.76 -0.44 -12.69
N LYS A 60 42.41 0.73 -12.83
CA LYS A 60 42.10 1.92 -12.03
C LYS A 60 40.67 2.40 -12.26
N GLU A 61 40.22 2.47 -13.51
CA GLU A 61 38.85 2.87 -13.83
C GLU A 61 37.81 1.89 -13.25
N GLU A 62 38.06 0.57 -13.34
CA GLU A 62 37.18 -0.44 -12.76
C GLU A 62 37.13 -0.36 -11.24
N GLU A 63 38.28 -0.16 -10.56
CA GLU A 63 38.35 0.05 -9.11
C GLU A 63 37.58 1.32 -8.68
N GLU A 64 37.73 2.43 -9.41
CA GLU A 64 36.99 3.67 -9.15
C GLU A 64 35.47 3.49 -9.34
N LEU A 65 35.08 2.78 -10.40
CA LEU A 65 33.68 2.49 -10.69
C LEU A 65 33.05 1.61 -9.61
N ILE A 66 33.78 0.58 -9.14
CA ILE A 66 33.34 -0.28 -8.04
C ILE A 66 33.18 0.55 -6.76
N ALA A 67 34.19 1.34 -6.38
CA ALA A 67 34.13 2.19 -5.20
C ALA A 67 32.96 3.20 -5.25
N LEU A 68 32.67 3.75 -6.43
CA LEU A 68 31.53 4.64 -6.63
C LEU A 68 30.19 3.90 -6.47
N LYS A 69 30.06 2.70 -7.05
CA LYS A 69 28.86 1.86 -6.91
C LYS A 69 28.62 1.48 -5.46
N GLU A 70 29.64 1.05 -4.74
CA GLU A 70 29.55 0.73 -3.30
C GLU A 70 29.08 1.95 -2.48
N ARG A 71 29.59 3.15 -2.78
CA ARG A 71 29.16 4.38 -2.09
C ARG A 71 27.71 4.75 -2.41
N ILE A 72 27.23 4.48 -3.63
CA ILE A 72 25.82 4.68 -4.00
C ILE A 72 24.94 3.66 -3.29
N GLU A 73 25.35 2.39 -3.26
CA GLU A 73 24.62 1.31 -2.60
C GLU A 73 24.50 1.55 -1.09
N LYS A 74 25.60 1.93 -0.44
CA LYS A 74 25.60 2.33 0.98
C LYS A 74 24.61 3.46 1.25
N ARG A 75 24.60 4.52 0.43
CA ARG A 75 23.64 5.63 0.56
C ARG A 75 22.19 5.22 0.29
N ARG A 76 21.95 4.21 -0.55
CA ARG A 76 20.60 3.65 -0.76
C ARG A 76 20.17 2.83 0.45
N ALA A 77 21.05 1.99 0.98
CA ALA A 77 20.80 1.22 2.20
C ALA A 77 20.50 2.14 3.39
N GLU A 78 21.31 3.18 3.62
CA GLU A 78 21.10 4.17 4.67
C GLU A 78 19.74 4.88 4.55
N ARG A 79 19.32 5.26 3.32
CA ARG A 79 17.99 5.86 3.10
C ARG A 79 16.86 4.86 3.37
N SER A 80 17.03 3.61 2.97
CA SER A 80 16.07 2.53 3.24
C SER A 80 15.92 2.31 4.75
N ASP A 81 17.03 2.25 5.49
CA ASP A 81 17.02 2.12 6.94
C ASP A 81 16.41 3.34 7.64
N GLN A 82 16.70 4.55 7.17
CA GLN A 82 16.04 5.76 7.69
C GLN A 82 14.52 5.71 7.50
N GLN A 83 14.04 5.24 6.35
CA GLN A 83 12.60 5.06 6.12
C GLN A 83 12.02 3.99 7.04
N ARG A 84 12.71 2.86 7.22
CA ARG A 84 12.29 1.78 8.13
C ARG A 84 12.19 2.26 9.57
N ILE A 85 13.20 2.98 10.06
CA ILE A 85 13.21 3.56 11.42
C ILE A 85 12.07 4.57 11.61
N ARG A 86 11.82 5.44 10.60
CA ARG A 86 10.68 6.37 10.66
C ARG A 86 9.35 5.62 10.72
N ALA A 87 9.15 4.63 9.85
CA ALA A 87 7.94 3.82 9.84
C ALA A 87 7.73 3.06 11.15
N GLU A 88 8.80 2.52 11.74
CA GLU A 88 8.76 1.83 13.03
C GLU A 88 8.42 2.79 14.18
N LYS A 89 9.07 3.96 14.25
CA LYS A 89 8.74 4.99 15.25
C LYS A 89 7.30 5.48 15.11
N ASP A 90 6.80 5.63 13.89
CA ASP A 90 5.42 6.05 13.65
C ASP A 90 4.42 4.97 14.09
N LYS A 91 4.73 3.70 13.78
CA LYS A 91 3.95 2.55 14.25
C LYS A 91 3.96 2.43 15.77
N GLU A 92 5.10 2.64 16.42
CA GLU A 92 5.22 2.62 17.87
C GLU A 92 4.38 3.73 18.52
N ARG A 93 4.39 4.94 17.97
CA ARG A 93 3.53 6.04 18.46
C ARG A 93 2.05 5.70 18.32
N GLN A 94 1.63 5.13 17.20
CA GLN A 94 0.25 4.68 17.00
C GLN A 94 -0.12 3.56 17.99
N ASN A 95 0.76 2.60 18.21
CA ASN A 95 0.55 1.51 19.16
C ASN A 95 0.44 2.03 20.61
N ARG A 96 1.30 2.97 21.02
CA ARG A 96 1.26 3.58 22.36
C ARG A 96 -0.06 4.31 22.61
N LEU A 97 -0.53 5.08 21.62
CA LEU A 97 -1.83 5.76 21.70
C LEU A 97 -3.00 4.76 21.75
N ALA A 98 -2.90 3.67 20.98
CA ALA A 98 -3.91 2.60 21.00
C ALA A 98 -3.93 1.85 22.35
N GLU A 99 -2.76 1.57 22.93
CA GLU A 99 -2.60 0.90 24.21
C GLU A 99 -3.04 1.78 25.38
N GLU A 100 -2.69 3.06 25.39
CA GLU A 100 -3.17 4.02 26.40
C GLU A 100 -4.71 4.14 26.33
N LYS A 101 -5.26 4.22 25.12
CA LYS A 101 -6.71 4.22 24.92
C LYS A 101 -7.34 2.90 25.37
N ALA A 102 -6.73 1.76 25.07
CA ALA A 102 -7.21 0.45 25.49
C ALA A 102 -7.19 0.31 27.03
N ARG A 103 -6.11 0.75 27.69
CA ARG A 103 -6.00 0.74 29.15
C ARG A 103 -7.02 1.67 29.81
N ARG A 104 -7.28 2.84 29.22
CA ARG A 104 -8.33 3.75 29.69
C ARG A 104 -9.74 3.15 29.49
N GLU A 105 -9.98 2.51 28.34
CA GLU A 105 -11.24 1.79 28.10
C GLU A 105 -11.42 0.60 29.06
N GLU A 106 -10.35 -0.11 29.42
CA GLU A 106 -10.37 -1.23 30.36
C GLU A 106 -10.64 -0.76 31.80
N GLN A 107 -9.99 0.32 32.25
CA GLN A 107 -10.26 0.92 33.57
C GLN A 107 -11.68 1.49 33.66
N ASP A 108 -12.16 2.15 32.61
CA ASP A 108 -13.55 2.63 32.54
C ASP A 108 -14.56 1.48 32.48
N ALA A 109 -14.20 0.35 31.86
CA ALA A 109 -15.04 -0.85 31.81
C ALA A 109 -15.11 -1.54 33.18
N ILE A 110 -13.98 -1.68 33.88
CA ILE A 110 -13.93 -2.24 35.24
C ILE A 110 -14.73 -1.35 36.21
N ARG A 111 -14.52 -0.03 36.19
CA ARG A 111 -15.28 0.91 37.03
C ARG A 111 -16.78 0.87 36.74
N ARG A 112 -17.18 0.79 35.46
CA ARG A 112 -18.60 0.63 35.09
C ARG A 112 -19.16 -0.72 35.54
N ALA A 113 -18.39 -1.79 35.46
CA ALA A 113 -18.82 -3.12 35.91
C ALA A 113 -18.98 -3.16 37.44
N GLU A 114 -18.09 -2.51 38.20
CA GLU A 114 -18.19 -2.36 39.64
C GLU A 114 -19.40 -1.51 40.06
N ASP A 115 -19.62 -0.38 39.38
CA ASP A 115 -20.79 0.48 39.60
C ASP A 115 -22.10 -0.25 39.24
N ASP A 116 -22.14 -0.99 38.13
CA ASP A 116 -23.31 -1.77 37.70
C ASP A 116 -23.54 -2.98 38.63
N MET A 117 -22.49 -3.62 39.17
CA MET A 117 -22.59 -4.67 40.20
C MET A 117 -23.10 -4.11 41.53
N LYS A 118 -22.58 -2.97 41.97
CA LYS A 118 -23.04 -2.28 43.19
C LYS A 118 -24.49 -1.81 43.06
N LYS A 119 -24.86 -1.31 41.88
CA LYS A 119 -26.22 -0.92 41.51
C LYS A 119 -27.15 -2.14 41.45
N LYS A 120 -26.77 -3.22 40.78
CA LYS A 120 -27.53 -4.50 40.78
C LYS A 120 -27.71 -5.04 42.20
N LYS A 121 -26.68 -4.99 43.05
CA LYS A 121 -26.76 -5.41 44.46
C LYS A 121 -27.73 -4.54 45.26
N ALA A 122 -27.74 -3.22 45.03
CA ALA A 122 -28.68 -2.30 45.66
C ALA A 122 -30.13 -2.48 45.16
N LEU A 123 -30.32 -2.81 43.89
CA LEU A 123 -31.64 -2.91 43.26
C LEU A 123 -32.24 -4.31 43.28
N SER A 124 -31.43 -5.35 43.52
CA SER A 124 -31.92 -6.68 43.90
C SER A 124 -32.69 -6.64 45.23
N SER A 125 -32.55 -5.56 46.00
CA SER A 125 -33.36 -5.26 47.18
C SER A 125 -34.70 -4.57 46.86
N MET A 126 -34.95 -4.08 45.63
CA MET A 126 -36.07 -3.17 45.31
C MET A 126 -37.04 -3.69 44.23
N GLY A 127 -37.16 -5.00 44.08
CA GLY A 127 -38.26 -5.63 43.33
C GLY A 127 -38.05 -5.81 41.81
N ALA A 128 -38.76 -6.81 41.26
CA ALA A 128 -38.52 -7.41 39.95
C ALA A 128 -38.69 -6.47 38.73
N THR A 129 -39.37 -5.34 38.88
CA THR A 129 -39.66 -4.41 37.78
C THR A 129 -38.43 -3.63 37.33
N TYR A 130 -37.54 -3.23 38.26
CA TYR A 130 -36.32 -2.48 37.95
C TYR A 130 -35.24 -3.36 37.29
N SER A 131 -35.23 -4.66 37.61
CA SER A 131 -34.30 -5.65 37.05
C SER A 131 -34.41 -5.74 35.51
N SER A 132 -35.64 -5.61 34.97
CA SER A 132 -35.88 -5.63 33.51
C SER A 132 -35.32 -4.41 32.77
N TYR A 133 -35.26 -3.25 33.42
CA TYR A 133 -34.74 -2.01 32.84
C TYR A 133 -33.21 -2.03 32.76
N LEU A 134 -32.55 -2.59 33.79
CA LEU A 134 -31.10 -2.80 33.77
C LEU A 134 -30.67 -3.83 32.73
N ALA A 135 -31.42 -4.93 32.54
CA ALA A 135 -31.11 -5.92 31.51
C ALA A 135 -31.17 -5.34 30.08
N LYS A 136 -32.12 -4.43 29.82
CA LYS A 136 -32.22 -3.69 28.55
C LYS A 136 -31.11 -2.66 28.36
N ALA A 137 -30.63 -2.04 29.44
CA ALA A 137 -29.51 -1.11 29.41
C ALA A 137 -28.16 -1.82 29.19
N ASP A 138 -27.98 -3.00 29.78
CA ASP A 138 -26.75 -3.82 29.67
C ASP A 138 -26.58 -4.40 28.26
N GLN A 139 -27.68 -4.82 27.60
CA GLN A 139 -27.65 -5.23 26.18
C GLN A 139 -27.20 -4.12 25.23
N LYS A 140 -27.26 -2.85 25.65
CA LYS A 140 -26.82 -1.68 24.87
C LYS A 140 -25.34 -1.32 25.10
N ARG A 141 -24.71 -1.87 26.16
CA ARG A 141 -23.34 -1.52 26.59
C ARG A 141 -22.27 -2.56 26.21
N GLY A 142 -22.64 -3.80 25.92
CA GLY A 142 -21.72 -4.79 25.36
C GLY A 142 -21.41 -4.48 23.89
N LYS A 143 -20.12 -4.43 23.53
CA LYS A 143 -19.54 -4.17 22.18
C LYS A 143 -20.03 -5.17 21.09
N LYS A 144 -21.34 -5.30 20.86
CA LYS A 144 -21.87 -5.78 19.58
C LYS A 144 -21.84 -4.59 18.64
N GLN A 145 -21.02 -4.70 17.60
CA GLN A 145 -20.95 -3.71 16.54
C GLN A 145 -22.38 -3.32 16.16
N THR A 146 -22.73 -2.05 16.31
CA THR A 146 -24.11 -1.63 16.09
C THR A 146 -24.51 -1.96 14.65
N ALA A 147 -25.79 -2.20 14.37
CA ALA A 147 -26.25 -2.47 12.99
C ALA A 147 -25.78 -1.37 12.01
N ARG A 148 -25.61 -0.13 12.51
CA ARG A 148 -25.03 0.99 11.77
C ARG A 148 -23.55 0.79 11.45
N GLU A 149 -22.74 0.39 12.42
CA GLU A 149 -21.32 0.10 12.23
C GLU A 149 -21.09 -1.11 11.33
N GLN A 150 -21.89 -2.17 11.48
CA GLN A 150 -21.85 -3.34 10.60
C GLN A 150 -22.16 -2.95 9.15
N LYS A 151 -23.24 -2.18 8.94
CA LYS A 151 -23.57 -1.63 7.62
C LYS A 151 -22.44 -0.77 7.06
N LYS A 152 -21.84 0.11 7.88
CA LYS A 152 -20.72 0.96 7.46
C LYS A 152 -19.50 0.13 7.06
N LYS A 153 -19.17 -0.91 7.83
CA LYS A 153 -18.07 -1.84 7.52
C LYS A 153 -18.32 -2.56 6.20
N ILE A 154 -19.48 -3.19 6.04
CA ILE A 154 -19.83 -3.92 4.81
C ILE A 154 -19.78 -3.00 3.58
N LEU A 155 -20.29 -1.76 3.68
CA LEU A 155 -20.24 -0.80 2.58
C LEU A 155 -18.81 -0.33 2.27
N ALA A 156 -17.97 -0.17 3.28
CA ALA A 156 -16.56 0.14 3.08
C ALA A 156 -15.83 -1.01 2.39
N ASP A 157 -16.06 -2.25 2.82
CA ASP A 157 -15.45 -3.46 2.23
C ASP A 157 -15.87 -3.66 0.75
N ARG A 158 -17.12 -3.31 0.41
CA ARG A 158 -17.61 -3.34 -0.98
C ARG A 158 -17.06 -2.22 -1.86
N ARG A 159 -16.60 -1.11 -1.27
CA ARG A 159 -16.14 0.06 -2.02
C ARG A 159 -14.69 -0.15 -2.44
N LYS A 160 -14.48 -0.47 -3.72
CA LYS A 160 -13.14 -0.51 -4.31
C LYS A 160 -12.63 0.93 -4.52
N PRO A 161 -11.41 1.27 -4.08
CA PRO A 161 -10.83 2.57 -4.38
C PRO A 161 -10.64 2.72 -5.89
N LEU A 162 -10.99 3.89 -6.41
CA LEU A 162 -10.87 4.21 -7.83
C LEU A 162 -9.56 4.98 -8.02
N ASN A 163 -8.61 4.39 -8.76
CA ASN A 163 -7.39 5.06 -9.16
C ASN A 163 -7.43 5.28 -10.67
N VAL A 164 -7.59 6.55 -11.09
CA VAL A 164 -7.75 6.93 -12.50
C VAL A 164 -6.72 7.96 -12.96
N ASP A 165 -5.89 8.48 -12.06
CA ASP A 165 -5.03 9.65 -12.31
C ASP A 165 -3.89 9.38 -13.31
N HIS A 166 -3.61 8.11 -13.60
CA HIS A 166 -2.52 7.67 -14.49
C HIS A 166 -3.01 6.71 -15.59
N MET A 167 -4.29 6.81 -15.98
CA MET A 167 -4.88 5.99 -17.03
C MET A 167 -4.92 6.74 -18.38
N ASN A 168 -4.77 6.02 -19.49
CA ASN A 168 -4.95 6.58 -20.83
C ASN A 168 -6.45 6.57 -21.22
N ASP A 169 -6.78 7.26 -22.32
CA ASP A 169 -8.17 7.45 -22.77
C ASP A 169 -8.93 6.13 -22.98
N ASP A 170 -8.30 5.15 -23.62
CA ASP A 170 -8.91 3.84 -23.86
C ASP A 170 -9.20 3.08 -22.56
N LYS A 171 -8.25 3.06 -21.62
CA LYS A 171 -8.46 2.41 -20.32
C LYS A 171 -9.50 3.14 -19.48
N LEU A 172 -9.61 4.47 -19.61
CA LEU A 172 -10.66 5.24 -18.93
C LEU A 172 -12.04 4.88 -19.47
N ARG A 173 -12.19 4.67 -20.78
CA ARG A 173 -13.45 4.19 -21.39
C ARG A 173 -13.83 2.80 -20.92
N GLU A 174 -12.88 1.87 -20.87
CA GLU A 174 -13.10 0.54 -20.30
C GLU A 174 -13.51 0.61 -18.83
N LYS A 175 -12.83 1.44 -18.03
CA LYS A 175 -13.14 1.60 -16.61
C LYS A 175 -14.51 2.22 -16.38
N ALA A 176 -14.90 3.20 -17.20
CA ALA A 176 -16.23 3.79 -17.16
C ALA A 176 -17.32 2.74 -17.47
N LYS A 177 -17.08 1.87 -18.46
CA LYS A 177 -17.99 0.77 -18.79
C LYS A 177 -18.12 -0.22 -17.63
N GLU A 178 -17.01 -0.66 -17.04
CA GLU A 178 -17.02 -1.55 -15.87
C GLU A 178 -17.81 -0.94 -14.69
N MET A 179 -17.62 0.36 -14.43
CA MET A 179 -18.37 1.07 -13.38
C MET A 179 -19.86 1.18 -13.69
N TRP A 180 -20.22 1.39 -14.96
CA TRP A 180 -21.61 1.42 -15.40
C TRP A 180 -22.27 0.05 -15.25
N ASP A 181 -21.61 -1.03 -15.68
CA ASP A 181 -22.09 -2.40 -15.53
C ASP A 181 -22.28 -2.75 -14.04
N TRP A 182 -21.33 -2.35 -13.18
CA TRP A 182 -21.44 -2.54 -11.73
C TRP A 182 -22.61 -1.77 -11.11
N LEU A 183 -22.83 -0.53 -11.53
CA LEU A 183 -23.98 0.27 -11.08
C LEU A 183 -25.29 -0.37 -11.50
N TYR A 184 -25.39 -0.80 -12.76
CA TYR A 184 -26.56 -1.46 -13.31
C TYR A 184 -26.89 -2.76 -12.56
N GLN A 185 -25.88 -3.58 -12.25
CA GLN A 185 -26.07 -4.78 -11.44
C GLN A 185 -26.64 -4.45 -10.05
N LEU A 186 -26.08 -3.47 -9.34
CA LEU A 186 -26.56 -3.06 -8.02
C LEU A 186 -28.00 -2.53 -8.06
N GLU A 187 -28.37 -1.83 -9.13
CA GLU A 187 -29.72 -1.31 -9.32
C GLU A 187 -30.73 -2.41 -9.60
N SER A 188 -30.35 -3.41 -10.39
CA SER A 188 -31.14 -4.63 -10.62
C SER A 188 -31.36 -5.42 -9.33
N GLU A 189 -30.30 -5.70 -8.56
CA GLU A 189 -30.40 -6.40 -7.26
C GLU A 189 -31.31 -5.64 -6.27
N LYS A 190 -31.21 -4.30 -6.24
CA LYS A 190 -32.07 -3.45 -5.40
C LYS A 190 -33.54 -3.57 -5.82
N PHE A 191 -33.83 -3.61 -7.12
CA PHE A 191 -35.17 -3.78 -7.65
C PHE A 191 -35.77 -5.13 -7.24
N GLU A 192 -35.04 -6.22 -7.49
CA GLU A 192 -35.48 -7.58 -7.12
C GLU A 192 -35.75 -7.71 -5.61
N MET A 193 -34.85 -7.17 -4.78
CA MET A 193 -35.05 -7.14 -3.32
C MET A 193 -36.27 -6.30 -2.91
N GLY A 194 -36.55 -5.22 -3.64
CA GLY A 194 -37.75 -4.41 -3.46
C GLY A 194 -39.04 -5.18 -3.76
N GLU A 195 -39.09 -5.89 -4.88
CA GLU A 195 -40.23 -6.74 -5.26
C GLU A 195 -40.43 -7.89 -4.27
N LYS A 196 -39.33 -8.55 -3.87
CA LYS A 196 -39.35 -9.59 -2.85
C LYS A 196 -39.93 -9.07 -1.53
N LEU A 197 -39.52 -7.87 -1.10
CA LEU A 197 -40.03 -7.27 0.13
C LEU A 197 -41.54 -6.96 0.04
N LYS A 198 -42.03 -6.48 -1.11
CA LYS A 198 -43.47 -6.25 -1.33
C LYS A 198 -44.25 -7.56 -1.20
N LYS A 199 -43.78 -8.64 -1.83
CA LYS A 199 -44.38 -9.98 -1.74
C LYS A 199 -44.41 -10.49 -0.29
N GLN A 200 -43.27 -10.40 0.41
CA GLN A 200 -43.17 -10.81 1.81
C GLN A 200 -44.12 -10.02 2.73
N LYS A 201 -44.29 -8.72 2.51
CA LYS A 201 -45.27 -7.91 3.28
C LYS A 201 -46.70 -8.39 3.07
N TYR A 202 -47.06 -8.74 1.84
CA TYR A 202 -48.37 -9.30 1.53
C TYR A 202 -48.57 -10.67 2.19
N GLU A 203 -47.58 -11.56 2.11
CA GLU A 203 -47.60 -12.88 2.76
C GLU A 203 -47.77 -12.75 4.27
N ILE A 204 -46.99 -11.88 4.93
CA ILE A 204 -47.12 -11.62 6.38
C ILE A 204 -48.53 -11.15 6.72
N THR A 205 -49.10 -10.22 5.95
CA THR A 205 -50.45 -9.70 6.19
C THR A 205 -51.50 -10.81 6.08
N THR A 206 -51.35 -11.68 5.09
CA THR A 206 -52.24 -12.82 4.87
C THR A 206 -52.12 -13.86 5.98
N LEU A 207 -50.89 -14.17 6.39
CA LEU A 207 -50.61 -15.09 7.50
C LEU A 207 -51.16 -14.55 8.82
N HIS A 208 -51.03 -13.26 9.11
CA HIS A 208 -51.65 -12.64 10.29
C HIS A 208 -53.17 -12.83 10.30
N ARG A 209 -53.87 -12.58 9.18
CA ARG A 209 -55.31 -12.83 9.08
C ARG A 209 -55.68 -14.29 9.32
N ARG A 210 -54.92 -15.22 8.73
CA ARG A 210 -55.14 -16.67 8.91
C ARG A 210 -54.94 -17.10 10.36
N VAL A 211 -53.92 -16.57 11.04
CA VAL A 211 -53.69 -16.81 12.47
C VAL A 211 -54.84 -16.27 13.31
N GLU A 212 -55.33 -15.06 13.01
CA GLU A 212 -56.50 -14.49 13.70
C GLU A 212 -57.75 -15.35 13.53
N GLU A 213 -58.04 -15.82 12.32
CA GLU A 213 -59.16 -16.72 12.04
C GLU A 213 -59.05 -18.02 12.83
N LEU A 214 -57.91 -18.70 12.78
CA LEU A 214 -57.66 -19.94 13.53
C LEU A 214 -57.76 -19.71 15.05
N SER A 215 -57.30 -18.55 15.55
CA SER A 215 -57.38 -18.20 16.97
C SER A 215 -58.83 -18.00 17.45
N LYS A 216 -59.76 -17.56 16.59
CA LYS A 216 -61.19 -17.42 16.92
C LYS A 216 -61.85 -18.78 17.19
N PHE A 217 -61.45 -19.82 16.46
CA PHE A 217 -61.92 -21.19 16.70
C PHE A 217 -61.30 -21.81 17.96
N SER A 218 -60.02 -21.51 18.25
CA SER A 218 -59.35 -21.93 19.48
C SER A 218 -60.00 -21.33 20.74
N LYS A 219 -60.37 -20.04 20.74
CA LYS A 219 -61.05 -19.41 21.88
C LYS A 219 -62.48 -19.92 22.10
N LYS A 220 -63.21 -20.28 21.04
CA LYS A 220 -64.53 -20.95 21.17
C LYS A 220 -64.41 -22.38 21.71
N ALA A 221 -63.31 -23.09 21.43
CA ALA A 221 -63.06 -24.41 22.02
C ALA A 221 -62.67 -24.35 23.51
N ALA A 222 -62.02 -23.27 23.96
CA ALA A 222 -61.64 -23.08 25.37
C ALA A 222 -62.80 -22.59 26.27
N GLY A 223 -63.85 -21.99 25.70
CA GLY A 223 -65.06 -21.58 26.43
C GLY A 223 -66.13 -22.66 26.56
N GLY A 224 -66.02 -23.75 25.80
CA GLY A 224 -66.94 -24.88 25.83
C GLY A 224 -66.46 -25.98 26.76
N LYS A 225 -66.58 -25.80 28.08
CA LYS A 225 -66.74 -26.94 29.00
C LYS A 225 -68.12 -27.57 28.77
N GLY A 226 -68.31 -28.11 27.57
CA GLY A 226 -69.39 -29.04 27.26
C GLY A 226 -69.01 -30.38 27.86
N LYS A 227 -69.67 -30.71 28.97
CA LYS A 227 -69.63 -32.00 29.64
C LYS A 227 -70.15 -33.07 28.67
N VAL A 228 -69.29 -33.63 27.81
CA VAL A 228 -69.66 -34.79 26.97
C VAL A 228 -69.33 -36.06 27.75
N GLY A 229 -70.19 -36.37 28.72
CA GLY A 229 -70.28 -37.71 29.30
C GLY A 229 -70.98 -38.62 28.29
N GLY A 230 -70.21 -39.20 27.37
CA GLY A 230 -70.68 -40.16 26.38
C GLY A 230 -69.84 -41.43 26.45
N ARG A 231 -70.30 -42.35 27.29
CA ARG A 231 -69.76 -43.71 27.49
C ARG A 231 -69.76 -44.47 26.16
N TRP A 232 -68.56 -44.88 25.73
CA TRP A 232 -68.40 -45.79 24.60
C TRP A 232 -68.91 -47.18 25.00
N LYS A 233 -69.67 -47.80 24.10
CA LYS A 233 -70.10 -49.20 24.13
C LYS A 233 -69.58 -49.86 22.88
#